data_AF-A0A2G5TNI0-F1
#
_entry.id   AF-A0A2G5TNI0-F1
#
_cell.length_a   1.000
_cell.length_b   1.000
_cell.length_c   1.000
_cell.angle_alpha   90.00
_cell.angle_beta   90.00
_cell.angle_gamma   90.00
#
_symmetry.space_group_name_H-M   'P 1'
#
loop_
_entity.id
_entity.type
_entity.pdbx_description
1 polymer ?
#
loop_
_entity_poly.entity_id
_entity_poly.type
_entity_poly.pdbx_seq_one_letter_code
_entity_poly.pdbx_strand_id
1 'polypeptide(L)'
;MQFFTFSLLIFFICYANCAPKAGDCTADELKECTPLGNKLKAYMSRHEGYRLPPDVYQNCTILCGSITKCYNELKCNNAQELKEDFEIRCSKLEYLTASIHHCMNRFSNAVYQRTYECSEKYDFLTRDLTKKAQIYKDGQACFVEIAEKVCRAESVEYLKNKETYGKLVDFLTVKPDNGCRGPHHEFSSEQCKPVVNSLNDLKVDLEKVQINDPTLLKLIGRCKEAVACVNDACMYPMAQDIHDGCDVFQLVNTHYGRCLVNVGEKDLSKYACLEGKPIVDKNECLKADKKDCLKIVFEGECGKEAVKNFDEHFETHRRTTCRRASLMPK
;
A
#
# COMPACT_ATOMS: atom_id res chain seq x y z
N MET A 1 -48.71 44.42 55.43
CA MET A 1 -48.15 45.60 54.73
C MET A 1 -46.65 45.36 54.66
N GLN A 2 -45.91 45.29 53.56
CA GLN A 2 -46.03 45.68 52.15
C GLN A 2 -45.19 44.66 51.33
N PHE A 3 -45.69 43.96 50.29
CA PHE A 3 -45.94 44.30 48.85
C PHE A 3 -44.90 43.69 47.87
N PHE A 4 -45.39 42.76 47.02
CA PHE A 4 -45.06 42.44 45.60
C PHE A 4 -43.64 41.92 45.23
N THR A 5 -43.43 40.94 44.33
CA THR A 5 -43.91 40.71 42.93
C THR A 5 -43.83 39.19 42.60
N PHE A 6 -44.83 38.48 42.04
CA PHE A 6 -45.32 38.34 40.65
C PHE A 6 -44.32 37.95 39.53
N SER A 7 -44.47 36.70 39.05
CA SER A 7 -44.36 36.10 37.70
C SER A 7 -43.31 36.55 36.66
N LEU A 8 -42.59 35.61 36.02
CA LEU A 8 -42.91 34.99 34.70
C LEU A 8 -41.74 34.18 34.10
N LEU A 9 -42.07 32.98 33.60
CA LEU A 9 -41.55 32.23 32.45
C LEU A 9 -40.33 32.77 31.66
N ILE A 10 -39.34 31.89 31.43
CA ILE A 10 -38.61 31.82 30.14
C ILE A 10 -38.43 30.36 29.72
N PHE A 11 -39.15 29.98 28.66
CA PHE A 11 -38.88 28.82 27.80
C PHE A 11 -37.49 28.99 27.16
N PHE A 12 -36.53 28.12 27.48
CA PHE A 12 -35.34 27.95 26.66
C PHE A 12 -35.68 27.00 25.51
N ILE A 13 -36.02 27.57 24.35
CA ILE A 13 -36.05 26.85 23.08
C ILE A 13 -34.60 26.55 22.69
N CYS A 14 -34.26 25.27 22.62
CA CYS A 14 -33.03 24.79 22.01
C CYS A 14 -32.98 25.22 20.55
N TYR A 15 -32.20 26.27 20.25
CA TYR A 15 -31.63 26.46 18.92
C TYR A 15 -30.52 25.42 18.72
N ALA A 16 -30.92 24.19 18.38
CA ALA A 16 -30.02 23.25 17.75
C ALA A 16 -29.74 23.77 16.32
N ASN A 17 -28.46 23.99 16.05
CA ASN A 17 -27.90 24.53 14.82
C ASN A 17 -28.44 23.86 13.54
N CYS A 18 -29.34 24.55 12.83
CA CYS A 18 -29.43 24.41 11.38
C CYS A 18 -28.51 25.45 10.74
N ALA A 19 -27.20 25.24 10.82
CA ALA A 19 -26.29 25.92 9.91
C ALA A 19 -26.59 25.39 8.50
N PRO A 20 -26.84 26.25 7.48
CA PRO A 20 -27.01 25.77 6.13
C PRO A 20 -25.76 25.00 5.71
N LYS A 21 -25.94 23.82 5.08
CA LYS A 21 -24.84 23.10 4.46
C LYS A 21 -24.16 24.06 3.48
N ALA A 22 -22.86 24.27 3.64
CA ALA A 22 -22.10 25.09 2.72
C ALA A 22 -22.28 24.54 1.30
N GLY A 23 -22.43 25.42 0.31
CA GLY A 23 -22.43 25.05 -1.10
C GLY A 23 -21.00 24.83 -1.61
N ASP A 24 -20.86 24.41 -2.86
CA ASP A 24 -19.57 24.35 -3.55
C ASP A 24 -19.20 25.69 -4.16
N CYS A 25 -17.92 26.04 -4.14
CA CYS A 25 -17.40 27.21 -4.85
C CYS A 25 -17.37 26.94 -6.36
N THR A 26 -17.67 28.00 -7.12
CA THR A 26 -17.44 28.10 -8.55
C THR A 26 -15.94 28.16 -8.89
N ALA A 27 -15.59 27.90 -10.15
CA ALA A 27 -14.22 28.04 -10.63
C ALA A 27 -13.67 29.46 -10.46
N ASP A 28 -14.53 30.47 -10.61
CA ASP A 28 -14.17 31.88 -10.45
C ASP A 28 -13.82 32.23 -9.00
N GLU A 29 -14.49 31.60 -8.02
CA GLU A 29 -14.16 31.77 -6.60
C GLU A 29 -12.83 31.08 -6.23
N LEU A 30 -12.48 29.99 -6.92
CA LEU A 30 -11.24 29.24 -6.70
C LEU A 30 -10.03 29.78 -7.49
N LYS A 31 -10.24 30.74 -8.39
CA LYS A 31 -9.23 31.16 -9.38
C LYS A 31 -7.96 31.75 -8.76
N GLU A 32 -8.06 32.37 -7.58
CA GLU A 32 -6.92 32.98 -6.90
C GLU A 32 -6.07 31.94 -6.14
N CYS A 33 -6.71 30.91 -5.57
CA CYS A 33 -6.00 29.87 -4.81
C CYS A 33 -5.37 28.80 -5.72
N THR A 34 -6.02 28.49 -6.85
CA THR A 34 -5.63 27.40 -7.76
C THR A 34 -4.18 27.53 -8.29
N PRO A 35 -3.70 28.71 -8.74
CA PRO A 35 -2.32 28.89 -9.20
C PRO A 35 -1.28 28.60 -8.11
N LEU A 36 -1.56 28.93 -6.84
CA LEU A 36 -0.68 28.63 -5.72
C LEU A 36 -0.52 27.11 -5.57
N GLY A 37 -1.64 26.40 -5.59
CA GLY A 37 -1.68 24.94 -5.53
C GLY A 37 -0.91 24.27 -6.67
N ASN A 38 -1.09 24.76 -7.90
CA ASN A 38 -0.37 24.26 -9.08
C ASN A 38 1.14 24.51 -8.96
N LYS A 39 1.56 25.65 -8.42
CA LYS A 39 2.97 25.96 -8.19
C LYS A 39 3.61 24.99 -7.18
N LEU A 40 2.94 24.71 -6.08
CA LEU A 40 3.41 23.72 -5.09
C LEU A 40 3.53 22.32 -5.72
N LYS A 41 2.49 21.87 -6.44
CA LYS A 41 2.52 20.57 -7.15
C LYS A 41 3.71 20.48 -8.11
N ALA A 42 3.94 21.51 -8.92
CA ALA A 42 5.05 21.57 -9.86
C ALA A 42 6.42 21.51 -9.16
N TYR A 43 6.58 22.13 -7.99
CA TYR A 43 7.82 21.99 -7.21
C TYR A 43 8.00 20.57 -6.68
N MET A 44 6.97 20.01 -6.05
CA MET A 44 7.05 18.67 -5.47
C MET A 44 7.35 17.59 -6.52
N SER A 45 6.70 17.66 -7.69
CA SER A 45 6.91 16.67 -8.76
C SER A 45 8.34 16.67 -9.33
N ARG A 46 9.03 17.82 -9.33
CA ARG A 46 10.44 17.88 -9.79
C ARG A 46 11.42 17.18 -8.85
N HIS A 47 11.00 16.97 -7.61
CA HIS A 47 11.82 16.36 -6.56
C HIS A 47 11.23 15.04 -6.07
N GLU A 48 10.29 14.45 -6.83
CA GLU A 48 9.69 13.17 -6.48
C GLU A 48 10.76 12.07 -6.38
N GLY A 49 10.80 11.37 -5.25
CA GLY A 49 11.81 10.35 -4.95
C GLY A 49 13.19 10.88 -4.51
N TYR A 50 13.39 12.20 -4.48
CA TYR A 50 14.65 12.83 -4.07
C TYR A 50 14.48 13.68 -2.82
N ARG A 51 15.62 13.98 -2.18
CA ARG A 51 15.68 14.96 -1.08
C ARG A 51 15.29 16.34 -1.62
N LEU A 52 14.40 17.03 -0.90
CA LEU A 52 14.12 18.44 -1.18
C LEU A 52 15.31 19.31 -0.73
N PRO A 53 15.87 20.15 -1.60
CA PRO A 53 16.86 21.15 -1.21
C PRO A 53 16.31 22.15 -0.18
N PRO A 54 17.14 22.72 0.72
CA PRO A 54 16.66 23.63 1.77
C PRO A 54 15.92 24.88 1.26
N ASP A 55 16.37 25.47 0.15
CA ASP A 55 15.72 26.61 -0.50
C ASP A 55 14.35 26.23 -1.08
N VAL A 56 14.25 25.03 -1.67
CA VAL A 56 12.98 24.49 -2.16
C VAL A 56 12.03 24.22 -0.98
N TYR A 57 12.53 23.66 0.13
CA TYR A 57 11.75 23.44 1.34
C TYR A 57 11.15 24.74 1.89
N GLN A 58 11.94 25.79 1.99
CA GLN A 58 11.46 27.10 2.48
C GLN A 58 10.38 27.67 1.56
N ASN A 59 10.59 27.61 0.23
CA ASN A 59 9.60 28.05 -0.76
C ASN A 59 8.30 27.25 -0.68
N CYS A 60 8.39 25.93 -0.54
CA CYS A 60 7.22 25.06 -0.37
C CYS A 60 6.48 25.37 0.93
N THR A 61 7.18 25.62 2.03
CA THR A 61 6.58 25.97 3.32
C THR A 61 5.80 27.28 3.25
N ILE A 62 6.37 28.30 2.60
CA ILE A 62 5.67 29.58 2.37
C ILE A 62 4.42 29.35 1.51
N LEU A 63 4.54 28.58 0.42
CA LEU A 63 3.40 28.27 -0.45
C LEU A 63 2.31 27.50 0.30
N CYS A 64 2.67 26.53 1.12
CA CYS A 64 1.74 25.79 1.97
C CYS A 64 0.93 26.73 2.86
N GLY A 65 1.59 27.66 3.56
CA GLY A 65 0.89 28.66 4.38
C GLY A 65 -0.08 29.52 3.56
N SER A 66 0.34 30.00 2.39
CA SER A 66 -0.50 30.80 1.50
C SER A 66 -1.70 30.02 0.96
N ILE A 67 -1.50 28.76 0.56
CA ILE A 67 -2.54 27.88 0.02
C ILE A 67 -3.59 27.58 1.09
N THR A 68 -3.15 27.10 2.26
CA THR A 68 -4.04 26.75 3.36
C THR A 68 -4.85 27.96 3.80
N LYS A 69 -4.21 29.14 3.89
CA LYS A 69 -4.92 30.39 4.21
C LYS A 69 -5.97 30.74 3.14
N CYS A 70 -5.59 30.69 1.86
CA CYS A 70 -6.48 31.04 0.75
C CYS A 70 -7.75 30.16 0.73
N TYR A 71 -7.59 28.84 0.77
CA TYR A 71 -8.74 27.94 0.77
C TYR A 71 -9.54 27.98 2.07
N ASN A 72 -8.92 28.30 3.21
CA ASN A 72 -9.64 28.45 4.48
C ASN A 72 -10.56 29.67 4.50
N GLU A 73 -10.22 30.74 3.79
CA GLU A 73 -11.06 31.94 3.66
C GLU A 73 -12.32 31.66 2.83
N LEU A 74 -12.29 30.64 1.96
CA LEU A 74 -13.43 30.16 1.21
C LEU A 74 -14.29 29.22 2.06
N LYS A 75 -15.55 29.58 2.30
CA LYS A 75 -16.48 28.85 3.19
C LYS A 75 -17.27 27.73 2.49
N CYS A 76 -16.79 27.24 1.36
CA CYS A 76 -17.45 26.21 0.53
C CYS A 76 -16.79 24.83 0.71
N ASN A 77 -17.54 23.75 0.45
CA ASN A 77 -17.07 22.38 0.75
C ASN A 77 -15.82 22.00 -0.06
N ASN A 78 -15.86 22.18 -1.38
CA ASN A 78 -14.74 21.84 -2.25
C ASN A 78 -13.45 22.63 -1.94
N ALA A 79 -13.53 23.85 -1.41
CA ALA A 79 -12.34 24.56 -0.94
C ALA A 79 -11.78 23.94 0.34
N GLN A 80 -12.63 23.49 1.28
CA GLN A 80 -12.15 22.79 2.48
C GLN A 80 -11.51 21.44 2.13
N GLU A 81 -12.08 20.69 1.19
CA GLU A 81 -11.45 19.45 0.68
C GLU A 81 -10.08 19.72 0.03
N LEU A 82 -9.96 20.80 -0.76
CA LEU A 82 -8.68 21.20 -1.35
C LEU A 82 -7.67 21.64 -0.29
N LYS A 83 -8.11 22.38 0.72
CA LYS A 83 -7.29 22.77 1.87
C LYS A 83 -6.72 21.53 2.56
N GLU A 84 -7.57 20.55 2.87
CA GLU A 84 -7.15 19.29 3.50
C GLU A 84 -6.15 18.51 2.63
N ASP A 85 -6.37 18.43 1.30
CA ASP A 85 -5.42 17.78 0.39
C ASP A 85 -4.04 18.47 0.42
N PHE A 86 -4.03 19.81 0.44
CA PHE A 86 -2.79 20.56 0.52
C PHE A 86 -2.12 20.44 1.90
N GLU A 87 -2.86 20.47 3.00
CA GLU A 87 -2.33 20.23 4.35
C GLU A 87 -1.63 18.85 4.43
N ILE A 88 -2.25 17.81 3.86
CA ILE A 88 -1.64 16.48 3.78
C ILE A 88 -0.34 16.51 2.97
N ARG A 89 -0.29 17.19 1.82
CA ARG A 89 0.95 17.31 1.02
C ARG A 89 2.03 18.08 1.75
N CYS A 90 1.66 19.17 2.40
CA CYS A 90 2.56 20.06 3.14
C CYS A 90 3.15 19.40 4.38
N SER A 91 2.40 18.51 5.05
CA SER A 91 2.89 17.72 6.19
C SER A 91 4.12 16.87 5.86
N LYS A 92 4.40 16.66 4.57
CA LYS A 92 5.51 15.82 4.10
C LYS A 92 6.86 16.53 4.02
N LEU A 93 6.85 17.84 3.91
CA LEU A 93 8.03 18.62 3.52
C LEU A 93 9.22 18.42 4.46
N GLU A 94 8.95 18.36 5.76
CA GLU A 94 9.97 18.25 6.80
C GLU A 94 10.75 16.93 6.66
N TYR A 95 10.04 15.80 6.52
CA TYR A 95 10.68 14.49 6.45
C TYR A 95 11.27 14.19 5.06
N LEU A 96 10.75 14.80 3.98
CA LEU A 96 11.35 14.70 2.66
C LEU A 96 12.71 15.41 2.61
N THR A 97 12.83 16.57 3.25
CA THR A 97 14.09 17.32 3.37
C THR A 97 15.12 16.57 4.21
N ALA A 98 14.67 15.91 5.28
CA ALA A 98 15.50 15.03 6.10
C ALA A 98 15.71 13.63 5.50
N SER A 99 15.20 13.34 4.30
CA SER A 99 15.32 12.04 3.62
C SER A 99 14.83 10.82 4.44
N ILE A 100 13.82 11.03 5.31
CA ILE A 100 13.31 9.99 6.21
C ILE A 100 12.65 8.84 5.45
N HIS A 101 12.01 9.09 4.31
CA HIS A 101 11.45 8.02 3.46
C HIS A 101 12.52 6.98 3.05
N HIS A 102 13.69 7.43 2.60
CA HIS A 102 14.83 6.56 2.29
C HIS A 102 15.36 5.85 3.55
N CYS A 103 15.46 6.58 4.66
CA CYS A 103 15.91 6.01 5.93
C CYS A 103 14.99 4.90 6.42
N MET A 104 13.67 5.11 6.41
CA MET A 104 12.66 4.14 6.83
C MET A 104 12.71 2.88 5.97
N ASN A 105 12.91 2.99 4.67
CA ASN A 105 13.09 1.83 3.80
C ASN A 105 14.31 0.98 4.21
N ARG A 106 15.46 1.62 4.41
CA ARG A 106 16.71 0.94 4.81
C ARG A 106 16.61 0.34 6.21
N PHE A 107 16.04 1.09 7.14
CA PHE A 107 15.75 0.64 8.49
C PHE A 107 14.86 -0.61 8.47
N SER A 108 13.75 -0.56 7.72
CA SER A 108 12.79 -1.68 7.62
C SER A 108 13.44 -2.93 7.06
N ASN A 109 14.32 -2.80 6.05
CA ASN A 109 15.11 -3.91 5.53
C ASN A 109 16.05 -4.49 6.60
N ALA A 110 16.77 -3.63 7.33
CA ALA A 110 17.71 -4.05 8.35
C ALA A 110 17.05 -4.81 9.51
N VAL A 111 15.89 -4.35 9.99
CA VAL A 111 15.17 -5.04 11.07
C VAL A 111 14.51 -6.33 10.56
N TYR A 112 13.99 -6.35 9.33
CA TYR A 112 13.45 -7.56 8.72
C TYR A 112 14.51 -8.66 8.58
N GLN A 113 15.73 -8.28 8.17
CA GLN A 113 16.88 -9.17 8.04
C GLN A 113 17.52 -9.55 9.38
N ARG A 114 17.08 -8.93 10.49
CA ARG A 114 17.62 -9.13 11.84
C ARG A 114 19.12 -8.87 11.94
N THR A 115 19.59 -7.84 11.24
CA THR A 115 21.02 -7.49 11.16
C THR A 115 21.57 -6.89 12.45
N TYR A 116 20.71 -6.46 13.37
CA TYR A 116 21.10 -5.73 14.59
C TYR A 116 20.48 -6.35 15.84
N GLU A 117 21.32 -6.78 16.77
CA GLU A 117 20.92 -7.49 18.01
C GLU A 117 19.91 -6.68 18.84
N CYS A 118 20.08 -5.35 18.93
CA CYS A 118 19.17 -4.50 19.71
C CYS A 118 17.71 -4.57 19.22
N SER A 119 17.49 -4.92 17.95
CA SER A 119 16.16 -5.01 17.33
C SER A 119 15.41 -6.30 17.65
N GLU A 120 16.07 -7.33 18.17
CA GLU A 120 15.44 -8.63 18.43
C GLU A 120 14.31 -8.55 19.48
N LYS A 121 14.42 -7.60 20.40
CA LYS A 121 13.41 -7.32 21.44
C LYS A 121 12.26 -6.41 20.97
N TYR A 122 12.32 -5.90 19.75
CA TYR A 122 11.37 -4.90 19.24
C TYR A 122 10.82 -5.31 17.87
N ASP A 123 9.53 -5.63 17.82
CA ASP A 123 8.84 -5.87 16.54
C ASP A 123 8.48 -4.54 15.86
N PHE A 124 9.48 -3.81 15.35
CA PHE A 124 9.29 -2.50 14.70
C PHE A 124 8.35 -2.56 13.46
N LEU A 125 8.13 -3.74 12.88
CA LEU A 125 7.27 -3.94 11.71
C LEU A 125 5.87 -4.44 12.09
N THR A 126 5.53 -4.46 13.38
CA THR A 126 4.18 -4.80 13.84
C THR A 126 3.12 -3.89 13.21
N ARG A 127 1.97 -4.47 12.86
CA ARG A 127 0.81 -3.76 12.31
C ARG A 127 -0.17 -3.28 13.37
N ASP A 128 -0.01 -3.74 14.60
CA ASP A 128 -0.79 -3.28 15.75
C ASP A 128 -0.29 -1.89 16.13
N LEU A 129 -1.07 -0.86 15.80
CA LEU A 129 -0.68 0.54 15.95
C LEU A 129 -0.38 0.94 17.40
N THR A 130 -1.11 0.36 18.36
CA THR A 130 -0.88 0.62 19.78
C THR A 130 0.43 0.00 20.25
N LYS A 131 0.70 -1.26 19.87
CA LYS A 131 1.99 -1.90 20.16
C LYS A 131 3.13 -1.20 19.45
N LYS A 132 2.92 -0.77 18.22
CA LYS A 132 3.90 -0.04 17.42
C LYS A 132 4.30 1.26 18.10
N ALA A 133 3.35 2.05 18.60
CA ALA A 133 3.65 3.27 19.35
C ALA A 133 4.53 2.99 20.57
N GLN A 134 4.20 1.95 21.33
CA GLN A 134 4.99 1.55 22.49
C GLN A 134 6.39 1.07 22.09
N ILE A 135 6.52 0.26 21.04
CA ILE A 135 7.79 -0.26 20.53
C ILE A 135 8.71 0.88 20.04
N TYR A 136 8.18 1.85 19.30
CA TYR A 136 8.99 2.99 18.86
C TYR A 136 9.41 3.87 20.03
N LYS A 137 8.54 4.04 21.04
CA LYS A 137 8.88 4.78 22.25
C LYS A 137 9.98 4.09 23.07
N ASP A 138 9.81 2.80 23.38
CA ASP A 138 10.75 2.04 24.21
C ASP A 138 12.03 1.66 23.46
N GLY A 139 11.92 1.51 22.14
CA GLY A 139 12.98 1.13 21.22
C GLY A 139 13.68 2.30 20.57
N GLN A 140 13.39 3.56 20.94
CA GLN A 140 13.95 4.75 20.31
C GLN A 140 15.48 4.71 20.21
N ALA A 141 16.16 4.32 21.30
CA ALA A 141 17.62 4.23 21.29
C ALA A 141 18.14 3.24 20.23
N CYS A 142 17.52 2.05 20.12
CA CYS A 142 17.87 1.07 19.10
C CYS A 142 17.52 1.55 17.69
N PHE A 143 16.36 2.21 17.53
CA PHE A 143 15.97 2.80 16.25
C PHE A 143 17.01 3.79 15.74
N VAL A 144 17.45 4.72 16.61
CA VAL A 144 18.47 5.73 16.28
C VAL A 144 19.83 5.07 16.02
N GLU A 145 20.23 4.07 16.82
CA GLU A 145 21.49 3.33 16.61
C GLU A 145 21.53 2.65 15.22
N ILE A 146 20.43 2.04 14.79
CA ILE A 146 20.34 1.44 13.45
C ILE A 146 20.37 2.55 12.39
N ALA A 147 19.62 3.63 12.60
CA ALA A 147 19.58 4.76 11.67
C ALA A 147 20.97 5.40 11.46
N GLU A 148 21.80 5.51 12.50
CA GLU A 148 23.18 5.97 12.40
C GLU A 148 24.04 5.12 11.45
N LYS A 149 23.71 3.84 11.30
CA LYS A 149 24.46 2.89 10.48
C LYS A 149 23.94 2.81 9.04
N VAL A 150 22.64 3.01 8.82
CA VAL A 150 22.00 2.77 7.50
C VAL A 150 21.49 4.03 6.81
N CYS A 151 21.28 5.12 7.55
CA CYS A 151 20.69 6.36 7.04
C CYS A 151 21.74 7.45 6.79
N ARG A 152 21.31 8.56 6.18
CA ARG A 152 22.14 9.75 5.98
C ARG A 152 22.19 10.60 7.24
N ALA A 153 23.22 11.42 7.38
CA ALA A 153 23.45 12.25 8.56
C ALA A 153 22.25 13.14 8.91
N GLU A 154 21.58 13.71 7.91
CA GLU A 154 20.44 14.61 8.12
C GLU A 154 19.19 13.87 8.59
N SER A 155 19.03 12.62 8.17
CA SER A 155 17.98 11.74 8.72
C SER A 155 18.26 11.44 10.18
N VAL A 156 19.52 11.14 10.52
CA VAL A 156 19.94 10.87 11.90
C VAL A 156 19.72 12.09 12.79
N GLU A 157 20.07 13.29 12.32
CA GLU A 157 19.83 14.55 13.04
C GLU A 157 18.34 14.76 13.33
N TYR A 158 17.49 14.57 12.32
CA TYR A 158 16.03 14.61 12.49
C TYR A 158 15.53 13.58 13.51
N LEU A 159 16.10 12.38 13.54
CA LEU A 159 15.68 11.30 14.45
C LEU A 159 16.18 11.47 15.89
N LYS A 160 17.26 12.22 16.10
CA LYS A 160 17.79 12.54 17.43
C LYS A 160 17.00 13.66 18.12
N ASN A 161 16.35 14.53 17.35
CA ASN A 161 15.49 15.56 17.91
C ASN A 161 14.15 14.94 18.39
N LYS A 162 13.77 15.25 19.63
CA LYS A 162 12.61 14.66 20.31
C LYS A 162 11.27 15.00 19.63
N GLU A 163 11.11 16.23 19.16
CA GLU A 163 9.85 16.69 18.55
C GLU A 163 9.64 16.06 17.18
N THR A 164 10.68 16.07 16.34
CA THR A 164 10.66 15.46 15.01
C THR A 164 10.57 13.94 15.07
N TYR A 165 11.23 13.30 16.05
CA TYR A 165 11.03 11.88 16.33
C TYR A 165 9.58 11.59 16.73
N GLY A 166 9.00 12.38 17.63
CA GLY A 166 7.59 12.26 18.03
C GLY A 166 6.64 12.32 16.83
N LYS A 167 6.82 13.30 15.94
CA LYS A 167 6.04 13.41 14.69
C LYS A 167 6.16 12.18 13.80
N LEU A 168 7.38 11.61 13.67
CA LEU A 168 7.57 10.37 12.92
C LEU A 168 6.81 9.22 13.56
N VAL A 169 6.87 9.07 14.89
CA VAL A 169 6.11 8.04 15.61
C VAL A 169 4.62 8.21 15.37
N ASP A 170 4.09 9.44 15.40
CA ASP A 170 2.69 9.72 15.09
C ASP A 170 2.35 9.29 13.65
N PHE A 171 3.17 9.63 12.66
CA PHE A 171 2.97 9.15 11.29
C PHE A 171 2.95 7.63 11.20
N LEU A 172 3.78 6.93 11.97
CA LEU A 172 3.86 5.47 11.93
C LEU A 172 2.71 4.77 12.64
N THR A 173 2.01 5.45 13.56
CA THR A 173 1.14 4.81 14.56
C THR A 173 -0.28 5.38 14.61
N VAL A 174 -0.51 6.60 14.11
CA VAL A 174 -1.84 7.20 14.02
C VAL A 174 -2.33 7.06 12.59
N LYS A 175 -3.34 6.22 12.38
CA LYS A 175 -3.97 6.05 11.06
C LYS A 175 -4.98 7.16 10.81
N PRO A 176 -4.75 8.05 9.84
CA PRO A 176 -5.73 9.08 9.49
C PRO A 176 -6.88 8.49 8.66
N ASP A 177 -8.06 9.09 8.77
CA ASP A 177 -9.18 8.82 7.86
C ASP A 177 -9.16 9.82 6.71
N ASN A 178 -8.23 9.64 5.77
CA ASN A 178 -7.98 10.62 4.71
C ASN A 178 -7.93 10.00 3.30
N GLY A 179 -8.56 8.83 3.13
CA GLY A 179 -8.65 8.17 1.83
C GLY A 179 -7.31 7.68 1.29
N CYS A 180 -6.46 7.10 2.16
CA CYS A 180 -5.17 6.55 1.77
C CYS A 180 -4.13 7.58 1.30
N ARG A 181 -4.03 8.73 1.98
CA ARG A 181 -3.10 9.80 1.60
C ARG A 181 -2.15 10.15 2.75
N GLY A 182 -0.96 10.62 2.40
CA GLY A 182 -0.08 11.19 3.40
C GLY A 182 0.87 10.19 4.06
N PRO A 183 1.61 10.66 5.09
CA PRO A 183 2.84 10.01 5.54
C PRO A 183 2.60 8.61 6.12
N HIS A 184 1.51 8.43 6.85
CA HIS A 184 1.17 7.14 7.46
C HIS A 184 1.06 6.02 6.43
N HIS A 185 0.33 6.27 5.34
CA HIS A 185 0.12 5.27 4.31
C HIS A 185 1.38 5.05 3.46
N GLU A 186 2.18 6.10 3.22
CA GLU A 186 3.49 5.99 2.57
C GLU A 186 4.45 5.10 3.39
N PHE A 187 4.61 5.37 4.68
CA PHE A 187 5.49 4.57 5.52
C PHE A 187 5.00 3.14 5.69
N SER A 188 3.69 2.93 5.81
CA SER A 188 3.12 1.58 5.86
C SER A 188 3.44 0.79 4.58
N SER A 189 3.37 1.44 3.41
CA SER A 189 3.78 0.87 2.13
C SER A 189 5.27 0.55 2.09
N GLU A 190 6.13 1.48 2.52
CA GLU A 190 7.58 1.26 2.59
C GLU A 190 7.95 0.10 3.52
N GLN A 191 7.25 -0.07 4.64
CA GLN A 191 7.48 -1.15 5.59
C GLN A 191 7.10 -2.55 5.06
N CYS A 192 6.26 -2.63 4.03
CA CYS A 192 5.94 -3.90 3.37
C CYS A 192 6.98 -4.34 2.33
N LYS A 193 7.82 -3.42 1.83
CA LYS A 193 8.80 -3.74 0.78
C LYS A 193 9.79 -4.85 1.19
N PRO A 194 10.35 -4.90 2.41
CA PRO A 194 11.23 -6.00 2.81
C PRO A 194 10.53 -7.36 2.75
N VAL A 195 9.28 -7.43 3.21
CA VAL A 195 8.47 -8.66 3.21
C VAL A 195 8.21 -9.12 1.78
N VAL A 196 7.82 -8.20 0.89
CA VAL A 196 7.58 -8.50 -0.53
C VAL A 196 8.88 -8.89 -1.24
N ASN A 197 9.97 -8.17 -1.01
CA ASN A 197 11.27 -8.48 -1.61
C ASN A 197 11.77 -9.87 -1.19
N SER A 198 11.42 -10.31 0.02
CA SER A 198 11.78 -11.65 0.53
C SER A 198 11.21 -12.80 -0.30
N LEU A 199 10.18 -12.57 -1.11
CA LEU A 199 9.65 -13.57 -2.03
C LEU A 199 10.70 -14.00 -3.06
N ASN A 200 11.63 -13.11 -3.40
CA ASN A 200 12.71 -13.38 -4.36
C ASN A 200 13.92 -14.09 -3.75
N ASP A 201 14.02 -14.18 -2.42
CA ASP A 201 15.15 -14.87 -1.77
C ASP A 201 15.09 -16.39 -1.96
N LEU A 202 13.88 -16.92 -2.11
CA LEU A 202 13.65 -18.35 -2.30
C LEU A 202 13.66 -18.67 -3.79
N LYS A 203 14.79 -19.19 -4.26
CA LYS A 203 14.92 -19.69 -5.64
C LYS A 203 14.15 -21.01 -5.79
N VAL A 204 12.88 -20.91 -6.17
CA VAL A 204 12.02 -22.07 -6.47
C VAL A 204 11.88 -22.22 -7.98
N ASP A 205 12.32 -23.36 -8.50
CA ASP A 205 12.03 -23.75 -9.89
C ASP A 205 10.61 -24.33 -9.95
N LEU A 206 9.63 -23.47 -10.28
CA LEU A 206 8.22 -23.84 -10.33
C LEU A 206 7.91 -24.96 -11.34
N GLU A 207 8.76 -25.17 -12.35
CA GLU A 207 8.57 -26.22 -13.34
C GLU A 207 8.93 -27.59 -12.74
N LYS A 208 9.92 -27.65 -11.85
CA LYS A 208 10.42 -28.91 -11.27
C LYS A 208 9.88 -29.25 -9.88
N VAL A 209 9.31 -28.28 -9.18
CA VAL A 209 8.88 -28.44 -7.79
C VAL A 209 7.74 -29.45 -7.64
N GLN A 210 7.77 -30.28 -6.59
CA GLN A 210 6.70 -31.24 -6.32
C GLN A 210 5.61 -30.63 -5.43
N ILE A 211 4.43 -31.26 -5.40
CA ILE A 211 3.39 -30.92 -4.43
C ILE A 211 3.95 -31.14 -3.02
N ASN A 212 3.70 -30.19 -2.13
CA ASN A 212 4.20 -30.15 -0.75
C ASN A 212 5.74 -30.07 -0.64
N ASP A 213 6.42 -29.57 -1.66
CA ASP A 213 7.85 -29.24 -1.54
C ASP A 213 8.08 -28.24 -0.40
N PRO A 214 9.02 -28.50 0.53
CA PRO A 214 9.25 -27.61 1.68
C PRO A 214 9.62 -26.17 1.30
N THR A 215 10.35 -25.97 0.20
CA THR A 215 10.77 -24.65 -0.27
C THR A 215 9.59 -23.88 -0.84
N LEU A 216 8.71 -24.55 -1.60
CA LEU A 216 7.47 -23.96 -2.09
C LEU A 216 6.51 -23.62 -0.94
N LEU A 217 6.37 -24.50 0.05
CA LEU A 217 5.54 -24.23 1.23
C LEU A 217 6.06 -23.03 2.02
N LYS A 218 7.38 -22.87 2.14
CA LYS A 218 8.00 -21.68 2.76
C LYS A 218 7.70 -20.42 1.95
N LEU A 219 7.78 -20.49 0.62
CA LEU A 219 7.44 -19.38 -0.27
C LEU A 219 5.95 -18.99 -0.16
N ILE A 220 5.05 -19.96 -0.13
CA ILE A 220 3.61 -19.75 0.12
C ILE A 220 3.38 -19.08 1.48
N GLY A 221 4.12 -19.50 2.51
CA GLY A 221 4.10 -18.86 3.84
C GLY A 221 4.47 -17.37 3.77
N ARG A 222 5.61 -17.05 3.14
CA ARG A 222 6.03 -15.64 2.92
C ARG A 222 5.02 -14.85 2.10
N CYS A 223 4.37 -15.50 1.14
CA CYS A 223 3.32 -14.90 0.35
C CYS A 223 2.11 -14.47 1.19
N LYS A 224 1.69 -15.28 2.17
CA LYS A 224 0.62 -14.90 3.10
C LYS A 224 1.01 -13.67 3.92
N GLU A 225 2.26 -13.58 4.37
CA GLU A 225 2.78 -12.41 5.08
C GLU A 225 2.78 -11.16 4.18
N ALA A 226 3.28 -11.29 2.95
CA ALA A 226 3.33 -10.22 1.95
C ALA A 226 1.92 -9.71 1.59
N VAL A 227 0.98 -10.61 1.25
CA VAL A 227 -0.42 -10.28 0.95
C VAL A 227 -1.08 -9.57 2.12
N ALA A 228 -0.91 -10.08 3.34
CA ALA A 228 -1.46 -9.43 4.52
C ALA A 228 -0.85 -8.04 4.72
N CYS A 229 0.43 -7.84 4.43
CA CYS A 229 1.07 -6.53 4.54
C CYS A 229 0.49 -5.54 3.52
N VAL A 230 0.45 -5.90 2.24
CA VAL A 230 0.00 -4.98 1.17
C VAL A 230 -1.49 -4.68 1.24
N ASN A 231 -2.31 -5.56 1.85
CA ASN A 231 -3.72 -5.28 2.12
C ASN A 231 -3.92 -4.17 3.14
N ASP A 232 -3.07 -4.12 4.17
CA ASP A 232 -3.12 -3.09 5.20
C ASP A 232 -2.45 -1.79 4.74
N ALA A 233 -1.55 -1.87 3.75
CA ALA A 233 -0.82 -0.76 3.16
C ALA A 233 -1.43 -0.30 1.82
N CYS A 234 -2.50 0.48 1.89
CA CYS A 234 -3.27 0.91 0.72
C CYS A 234 -2.48 1.70 -0.36
N MET A 235 -1.33 2.33 -0.02
CA MET A 235 -0.44 2.97 -1.00
C MET A 235 0.63 2.01 -1.58
N TYR A 236 0.53 0.70 -1.33
CA TYR A 236 1.49 -0.25 -1.87
C TYR A 236 1.33 -0.39 -3.39
N PRO A 237 2.35 -0.05 -4.19
CA PRO A 237 2.27 -0.18 -5.63
C PRO A 237 2.17 -1.66 -6.00
N MET A 238 1.39 -1.97 -7.03
CA MET A 238 1.30 -3.34 -7.56
C MET A 238 0.83 -4.39 -6.54
N ALA A 239 0.08 -3.99 -5.50
CA ALA A 239 -0.43 -4.91 -4.47
C ALA A 239 -1.14 -6.12 -5.10
N GLN A 240 -1.96 -5.87 -6.12
CA GLN A 240 -2.68 -6.94 -6.81
C GLN A 240 -1.76 -7.86 -7.63
N ASP A 241 -0.61 -7.38 -8.12
CA ASP A 241 0.36 -8.26 -8.79
C ASP A 241 1.06 -9.19 -7.77
N ILE A 242 1.21 -8.74 -6.52
CA ILE A 242 1.66 -9.60 -5.41
C ILE A 242 0.62 -10.68 -5.10
N HIS A 243 -0.68 -10.31 -5.03
CA HIS A 243 -1.77 -11.29 -4.86
C HIS A 243 -1.75 -12.34 -5.96
N ASP A 244 -1.72 -11.91 -7.22
CA ASP A 244 -1.75 -12.82 -8.36
C ASP A 244 -0.50 -13.71 -8.44
N GLY A 245 0.68 -13.17 -8.12
CA GLY A 245 1.90 -13.98 -7.99
C GLY A 245 1.81 -15.03 -6.87
N CYS A 246 1.25 -14.65 -5.72
CA CYS A 246 1.06 -15.57 -4.60
C CYS A 246 0.03 -16.67 -4.90
N ASP A 247 -1.03 -16.36 -5.65
CA ASP A 247 -2.02 -17.35 -6.08
C ASP A 247 -1.43 -18.34 -7.08
N VAL A 248 -0.49 -17.92 -7.93
CA VAL A 248 0.28 -18.86 -8.79
C VAL A 248 1.06 -19.86 -7.95
N PHE A 249 1.75 -19.44 -6.87
CA PHE A 249 2.48 -20.38 -6.02
C PHE A 249 1.56 -21.38 -5.33
N GLN A 250 0.37 -20.94 -4.88
CA GLN A 250 -0.63 -21.83 -4.32
C GLN A 250 -1.15 -22.82 -5.36
N LEU A 251 -1.45 -22.34 -6.57
CA LEU A 251 -1.94 -23.16 -7.67
C LEU A 251 -0.92 -24.23 -8.08
N VAL A 252 0.36 -23.90 -8.18
CA VAL A 252 1.45 -24.85 -8.50
C VAL A 252 1.56 -25.95 -7.44
N ASN A 253 1.19 -25.68 -6.19
CA ASN A 253 1.13 -26.66 -5.11
C ASN A 253 -0.12 -27.57 -5.15
N THR A 254 -0.83 -27.64 -6.29
CA THR A 254 -2.00 -28.51 -6.48
C THR A 254 -1.78 -29.48 -7.64
N HIS A 255 -2.56 -30.56 -7.68
CA HIS A 255 -2.56 -31.48 -8.83
C HIS A 255 -2.95 -30.79 -10.13
N TYR A 256 -3.81 -29.76 -10.09
CA TYR A 256 -4.14 -28.92 -11.24
C TYR A 256 -2.92 -28.16 -11.75
N GLY A 257 -2.22 -27.42 -10.88
CA GLY A 257 -1.06 -26.62 -11.29
C GLY A 257 0.11 -27.48 -11.76
N ARG A 258 0.32 -28.65 -11.15
CA ARG A 258 1.30 -29.63 -11.66
C ARG A 258 0.90 -30.17 -13.03
N CYS A 259 -0.38 -30.46 -13.23
CA CYS A 259 -0.86 -30.90 -14.52
C CYS A 259 -0.64 -29.82 -15.59
N LEU A 260 -0.91 -28.55 -15.26
CA LEU A 260 -0.70 -27.41 -16.14
C LEU A 260 0.74 -27.33 -16.67
N VAL A 261 1.73 -27.51 -15.80
CA VAL A 261 3.15 -27.57 -16.20
C VAL A 261 3.39 -28.77 -17.12
N ASN A 262 2.91 -29.95 -16.73
CA ASN A 262 3.15 -31.20 -17.45
C ASN A 262 2.52 -31.23 -18.85
N VAL A 263 1.34 -30.63 -19.05
CA VAL A 263 0.65 -30.65 -20.36
C VAL A 263 1.23 -29.64 -21.33
N GLY A 264 1.90 -28.58 -20.85
CA GLY A 264 2.50 -27.56 -21.70
C GLY A 264 3.60 -28.09 -22.64
N GLU A 265 4.16 -29.26 -22.35
CA GLU A 265 5.25 -29.89 -23.10
C GLU A 265 4.80 -31.14 -23.90
N LYS A 266 3.53 -31.52 -23.82
CA LYS A 266 3.02 -32.75 -24.44
C LYS A 266 2.34 -32.51 -25.78
N ASP A 267 2.40 -33.53 -26.64
CA ASP A 267 1.51 -33.62 -27.78
C ASP A 267 0.09 -33.95 -27.31
N LEU A 268 -0.83 -33.01 -27.54
CA LEU A 268 -2.24 -33.11 -27.15
C LEU A 268 -3.16 -33.34 -28.37
N SER A 269 -2.61 -33.71 -29.53
CA SER A 269 -3.36 -33.89 -30.78
C SER A 269 -4.49 -34.93 -30.69
N LYS A 270 -4.43 -35.86 -29.73
CA LYS A 270 -5.50 -36.84 -29.48
C LYS A 270 -6.80 -36.23 -28.93
N TYR A 271 -6.76 -34.98 -28.44
CA TYR A 271 -7.93 -34.30 -27.90
C TYR A 271 -8.61 -33.46 -28.97
N ALA A 272 -9.72 -33.98 -29.51
CA ALA A 272 -10.46 -33.34 -30.60
C ALA A 272 -10.91 -31.90 -30.28
N CYS A 273 -11.20 -31.60 -29.01
CA CYS A 273 -11.61 -30.25 -28.57
C CYS A 273 -10.53 -29.18 -28.71
N LEU A 274 -9.27 -29.56 -28.98
CA LEU A 274 -8.17 -28.64 -29.23
C LEU A 274 -8.06 -28.20 -30.69
N GLU A 275 -8.62 -28.96 -31.64
CA GLU A 275 -8.51 -28.65 -33.07
C GLU A 275 -7.06 -28.39 -33.53
N GLY A 276 -6.09 -29.10 -32.94
CA GLY A 276 -4.65 -28.91 -33.22
C GLY A 276 -4.02 -27.63 -32.65
N LYS A 277 -4.73 -26.87 -31.80
CA LYS A 277 -4.22 -25.67 -31.14
C LYS A 277 -3.65 -26.00 -29.75
N PRO A 278 -2.64 -25.26 -29.27
CA PRO A 278 -2.20 -25.38 -27.88
C PRO A 278 -3.34 -25.02 -26.93
N ILE A 279 -3.43 -25.76 -25.83
CA ILE A 279 -4.47 -25.54 -24.81
C ILE A 279 -4.17 -24.35 -23.90
N VAL A 280 -2.89 -24.02 -23.74
CA VAL A 280 -2.38 -22.94 -22.92
C VAL A 280 -1.32 -22.20 -23.73
N ASP A 281 -1.56 -20.93 -24.00
CA ASP A 281 -0.53 -20.01 -24.46
C ASP A 281 -0.09 -19.16 -23.26
N LYS A 282 1.21 -19.19 -22.95
CA LYS A 282 1.78 -18.44 -21.82
C LYS A 282 1.67 -16.92 -21.99
N ASN A 283 1.40 -16.43 -23.20
CA ASN A 283 1.32 -15.02 -23.55
C ASN A 283 -0.11 -14.52 -23.82
N GLU A 284 -1.11 -15.42 -23.83
CA GLU A 284 -2.50 -15.04 -24.05
C GLU A 284 -3.37 -15.22 -22.79
N CYS A 285 -4.43 -14.43 -22.72
CA CYS A 285 -5.50 -14.62 -21.75
C CYS A 285 -6.20 -15.96 -21.99
N LEU A 286 -6.24 -16.82 -20.98
CA LEU A 286 -7.00 -18.07 -21.05
C LEU A 286 -8.49 -17.76 -21.25
N LYS A 287 -9.08 -18.26 -22.33
CA LYS A 287 -10.48 -17.97 -22.64
C LYS A 287 -11.42 -18.93 -21.90
N ALA A 288 -12.59 -18.43 -21.50
CA ALA A 288 -13.57 -19.21 -20.74
C ALA A 288 -14.13 -20.42 -21.52
N ASP A 289 -14.22 -20.32 -22.85
CA ASP A 289 -14.64 -21.40 -23.75
C ASP A 289 -13.65 -22.58 -23.78
N LYS A 290 -12.43 -22.41 -23.25
CA LYS A 290 -11.44 -23.49 -23.09
C LYS A 290 -11.62 -24.33 -21.83
N LYS A 291 -12.51 -23.93 -20.91
CA LYS A 291 -12.70 -24.58 -19.60
C LYS A 291 -12.98 -26.08 -19.72
N ASP A 292 -13.98 -26.45 -20.51
CA ASP A 292 -14.43 -27.85 -20.62
C ASP A 292 -13.37 -28.73 -21.29
N CYS A 293 -12.72 -28.21 -22.35
CA CYS A 293 -11.64 -28.93 -23.02
C CYS A 293 -10.43 -29.13 -22.09
N LEU A 294 -10.05 -28.10 -21.33
CA LEU A 294 -8.98 -28.18 -20.33
C LEU A 294 -9.28 -29.22 -19.25
N LYS A 295 -10.54 -29.35 -18.83
CA LYS A 295 -10.96 -30.38 -17.86
C LYS A 295 -10.77 -31.79 -18.41
N ILE A 296 -11.21 -32.03 -19.66
CA ILE A 296 -11.03 -33.32 -20.35
C ILE A 296 -9.55 -33.67 -20.49
N VAL A 297 -8.72 -32.70 -20.89
CA VAL A 297 -7.28 -32.89 -21.04
C VAL A 297 -6.65 -33.20 -19.69
N PHE A 298 -6.97 -32.44 -18.63
CA PHE A 298 -6.38 -32.64 -17.32
C PHE A 298 -6.75 -33.99 -16.70
N GLU A 299 -8.02 -34.40 -16.82
CA GLU A 299 -8.45 -35.72 -16.34
C GLU A 299 -7.75 -36.85 -17.12
N GLY A 300 -7.61 -36.70 -18.44
CA GLY A 300 -6.97 -37.72 -19.28
C GLY A 300 -5.44 -37.80 -19.16
N GLU A 301 -4.75 -36.67 -19.00
CA GLU A 301 -3.29 -36.62 -18.90
C GLU A 301 -2.75 -36.80 -17.48
N CYS A 302 -3.52 -36.38 -16.48
CA CYS A 302 -3.05 -36.24 -15.10
C CYS A 302 -3.95 -36.94 -14.08
N GLY A 303 -5.09 -37.49 -14.50
CA GLY A 303 -6.02 -38.23 -13.66
C GLY A 303 -7.01 -37.35 -12.88
N LYS A 304 -7.89 -38.01 -12.13
CA LYS A 304 -9.05 -37.39 -11.45
C LYS A 304 -8.66 -36.36 -10.39
N GLU A 305 -7.50 -36.49 -9.76
CA GLU A 305 -7.06 -35.53 -8.74
C GLU A 305 -6.77 -34.14 -9.33
N ALA A 306 -6.37 -34.04 -10.61
CA ALA A 306 -6.13 -32.77 -11.28
C ALA A 306 -7.43 -31.94 -11.50
N VAL A 307 -8.60 -32.59 -11.43
CA VAL A 307 -9.91 -31.95 -11.67
C VAL A 307 -10.78 -31.83 -10.42
N LYS A 308 -10.26 -32.20 -9.23
CA LYS A 308 -11.03 -32.26 -7.98
C LYS A 308 -11.56 -30.92 -7.47
N ASN A 309 -10.96 -29.79 -7.87
CA ASN A 309 -11.45 -28.42 -7.65
C ASN A 309 -11.28 -27.58 -8.93
N PHE A 310 -11.57 -28.20 -10.07
CA PHE A 310 -11.20 -27.67 -11.38
C PHE A 310 -11.69 -26.23 -11.61
N ASP A 311 -12.94 -25.94 -11.26
CA ASP A 311 -13.56 -24.66 -11.55
C ASP A 311 -12.88 -23.48 -10.83
N GLU A 312 -12.58 -23.66 -9.54
CA GLU A 312 -11.86 -22.65 -8.75
C GLU A 312 -10.44 -22.43 -9.27
N HIS A 313 -9.72 -23.53 -9.52
CA HIS A 313 -8.36 -23.48 -10.06
C HIS A 313 -8.31 -22.85 -11.46
N PHE A 314 -9.31 -23.15 -12.29
CA PHE A 314 -9.45 -22.57 -13.62
C PHE A 314 -9.66 -21.07 -13.56
N GLU A 315 -10.56 -20.57 -12.70
CA GLU A 315 -10.78 -19.13 -12.59
C GLU A 315 -9.54 -18.39 -12.06
N THR A 316 -8.82 -18.97 -11.09
CA THR A 316 -7.54 -18.42 -10.61
C THR A 316 -6.50 -18.38 -11.73
N HIS A 317 -6.32 -19.47 -12.46
CA HIS A 317 -5.41 -19.55 -13.62
C HIS A 317 -5.79 -18.55 -14.72
N ARG A 318 -7.10 -18.43 -15.02
CA ARG A 318 -7.62 -17.49 -16.00
C ARG A 318 -7.36 -16.04 -15.61
N ARG A 319 -7.71 -15.67 -14.37
CA ARG A 319 -7.52 -14.30 -13.86
C ARG A 319 -6.06 -13.88 -13.94
N THR A 320 -5.15 -14.74 -13.48
CA THR A 320 -3.71 -14.47 -13.45
C THR A 320 -3.09 -14.34 -14.85
N THR A 321 -3.47 -15.22 -15.80
CA THR A 321 -2.98 -15.15 -17.20
C THR A 321 -3.52 -13.93 -17.95
N CYS A 322 -4.82 -13.64 -17.83
CA CYS A 322 -5.44 -12.52 -18.52
C CYS A 322 -4.90 -11.16 -18.06
N ARG A 323 -4.64 -11.01 -16.75
CA ARG A 323 -4.00 -9.81 -16.22
C ARG A 323 -2.58 -9.64 -16.77
N ARG A 324 -1.78 -10.70 -16.76
CA ARG A 324 -0.42 -10.67 -17.33
C ARG A 324 -0.42 -10.26 -18.80
N ALA A 325 -1.33 -10.83 -19.60
CA ALA A 325 -1.47 -10.48 -21.02
C ALA A 325 -1.84 -9.00 -21.23
N SER A 326 -2.64 -8.40 -20.33
CA SER A 326 -3.01 -6.98 -20.40
C SER A 326 -1.85 -6.01 -20.10
N LEU A 327 -0.78 -6.48 -19.46
CA LEU A 327 0.39 -5.69 -19.08
C LEU A 327 1.53 -5.77 -20.12
N MET A 328 1.44 -6.66 -21.10
CA MET A 328 2.45 -6.78 -22.16
C MET A 328 2.29 -5.66 -23.21
N PRO A 329 3.37 -5.03 -23.68
CA PRO A 329 3.32 -4.11 -24.81
C PRO A 329 2.78 -4.84 -26.04
N LYS A 330 1.83 -4.24 -26.76
CA LYS A 330 1.28 -4.77 -28.01
C LYS A 330 2.24 -4.57 -29.18
#